data_AF-A0A846CUB8-F1
#
_entry.id   AF-A0A846CUB8-F1
#
_cell.length_a   1.000
_cell.length_b   1.000
_cell.length_c   1.000
_cell.angle_alpha   90.00
_cell.angle_beta   90.00
_cell.angle_gamma   90.00
#
_symmetry.space_group_name_H-M   'P 1'
#
loop_
_entity.id
_entity.type
_entity.pdbx_description
1 polymer ?
#
loop_
_entity_poly.entity_id
_entity_poly.type
_entity_poly.pdbx_seq_one_letter_code
_entity_poly.pdbx_strand_id
1 'polypeptide(L)'
;DYNRDHGTSYPAVAVKVGDKKDYCHALKIKGPCQIVYQPHQPNNSQAGGARLWIEVEPENIVERVYFSDGDYGPPPEVVQQRAKNKKKKSKNHKKKSKIK
;
A
#
# COMPACT_ATOMS: atom_id res chain seq x y z
N ASP A 1 -10.76 5.98 16.37
CA ASP A 1 -9.93 5.73 15.16
C ASP A 1 -8.76 6.70 15.07
N TYR A 2 -7.99 6.83 16.15
CA TYR A 2 -6.84 7.75 16.26
C TYR A 2 -5.60 6.99 16.71
N ASN A 3 -4.54 7.04 15.92
CA ASN A 3 -3.24 6.51 16.26
C ASN A 3 -2.56 7.46 17.24
N ARG A 4 -2.67 7.16 18.55
CA ARG A 4 -2.16 8.02 19.64
C ARG A 4 -0.66 8.26 19.57
N ASP A 5 0.10 7.26 19.14
CA ASP A 5 1.56 7.31 19.13
C ASP A 5 2.08 8.21 18.00
N HIS A 6 1.32 8.32 16.92
CA HIS A 6 1.69 9.09 15.73
C HIS A 6 0.84 10.33 15.51
N GLY A 7 -0.19 10.55 16.32
CA GLY A 7 -1.08 11.70 16.24
C GLY A 7 -1.88 11.79 14.94
N THR A 8 -2.17 10.66 14.29
CA THR A 8 -2.86 10.64 12.99
C THR A 8 -4.02 9.66 12.95
N SER A 9 -4.92 9.86 11.99
CA SER A 9 -6.00 8.92 11.67
C SER A 9 -5.90 8.42 10.23
N TYR A 10 -4.71 8.46 9.63
CA TYR A 10 -4.52 8.00 8.25
C TYR A 10 -4.77 6.49 8.12
N PRO A 11 -5.33 6.03 7.00
CA PRO A 11 -5.50 4.61 6.73
C PRO A 11 -4.14 3.90 6.64
N ALA A 12 -3.98 2.83 7.42
CA ALA A 12 -2.73 2.07 7.52
C ALA A 12 -2.74 0.76 6.74
N VAL A 13 -3.93 0.23 6.39
CA VAL A 13 -4.06 -1.03 5.68
C VAL A 13 -3.87 -0.78 4.19
N ALA A 14 -2.79 -1.32 3.63
CA ALA A 14 -2.53 -1.27 2.19
C ALA A 14 -3.20 -2.44 1.49
N VAL A 15 -4.04 -2.15 0.50
CA VAL A 15 -4.71 -3.15 -0.35
C VAL A 15 -4.10 -3.08 -1.73
N LYS A 16 -3.61 -4.21 -2.26
CA LYS A 16 -3.06 -4.28 -3.62
C LYS A 16 -3.84 -5.28 -4.45
N VAL A 17 -4.31 -4.83 -5.62
CA VAL A 17 -5.03 -5.63 -6.61
C VAL A 17 -4.35 -5.40 -7.96
N GLY A 18 -3.62 -6.41 -8.46
CA GLY A 18 -2.72 -6.24 -9.59
C GLY A 18 -1.71 -5.11 -9.32
N ASP A 19 -1.63 -4.15 -10.23
CA ASP A 19 -0.74 -2.98 -10.09
C ASP A 19 -1.32 -1.83 -9.25
N LYS A 20 -2.60 -1.91 -8.88
CA LYS A 20 -3.28 -0.85 -8.12
C LYS A 20 -3.04 -1.04 -6.63
N LYS A 21 -2.77 0.07 -5.93
CA LYS A 21 -2.54 0.10 -4.48
C LYS A 21 -3.38 1.19 -3.83
N ASP A 22 -4.29 0.75 -2.96
CA ASP A 22 -5.19 1.60 -2.16
C ASP A 22 -4.87 1.48 -0.67
N TYR A 23 -5.45 2.38 0.12
CA TYR A 23 -5.33 2.40 1.58
C TYR A 23 -6.71 2.53 2.22
N CYS A 24 -6.96 1.83 3.32
CA CYS A 24 -8.18 1.92 4.11
C CYS A 24 -7.90 1.74 5.63
N HIS A 25 -8.90 2.03 6.46
CA HIS A 25 -8.81 1.84 7.91
C HIS A 25 -9.09 0.40 8.32
N ALA A 26 -10.03 -0.23 7.63
CA ALA A 26 -10.35 -1.63 7.82
C ALA A 26 -10.67 -2.31 6.50
N LEU A 27 -10.50 -3.63 6.48
CA LEU A 27 -10.78 -4.49 5.34
C LEU A 27 -11.73 -5.59 5.79
N LYS A 28 -12.85 -5.76 5.09
CA LYS A 28 -13.76 -6.89 5.30
C LYS A 28 -13.65 -7.82 4.10
N ILE A 29 -13.22 -9.05 4.35
CA ILE A 29 -13.04 -10.07 3.32
C ILE A 29 -14.22 -11.04 3.44
N LYS A 30 -14.99 -11.19 2.36
CA LYS A 30 -16.10 -12.15 2.28
C LYS A 30 -15.62 -13.40 1.56
N GLY A 31 -15.13 -14.37 2.32
CA GLY A 31 -14.60 -15.63 1.82
C GLY A 31 -13.35 -16.09 2.56
N PRO A 32 -12.75 -17.21 2.14
CA PRO A 32 -11.50 -17.69 2.71
C PRO A 32 -10.36 -16.70 2.48
N CYS A 33 -9.48 -16.58 3.47
CA CYS A 33 -8.24 -15.84 3.37
C CYS A 33 -7.13 -16.52 4.16
N GLN A 34 -5.89 -16.26 3.78
CA GLN A 34 -4.71 -16.76 4.48
C GLN A 34 -3.86 -15.60 4.98
N ILE A 35 -3.42 -15.67 6.23
CA ILE A 35 -2.41 -14.75 6.78
C ILE A 35 -1.04 -15.40 6.60
N VAL A 36 -0.13 -14.70 5.93
CA VAL A 36 1.22 -15.20 5.64
C VAL A 36 2.25 -14.31 6.30
N TYR A 37 3.11 -14.90 7.14
CA TYR A 37 4.26 -14.24 7.72
C TYR A 37 5.56 -14.89 7.21
N GLN A 38 6.38 -14.13 6.49
CA GLN A 38 7.69 -14.55 6.01
C GLN A 38 8.76 -13.50 6.38
N PRO A 39 9.44 -13.67 7.53
CA PRO A 39 10.38 -12.69 8.06
C PRO A 39 11.71 -12.62 7.30
N HIS A 40 12.06 -13.61 6.49
CA HIS A 40 13.33 -13.65 5.76
C HIS A 40 13.14 -13.52 4.25
N GLN A 41 11.97 -13.89 3.73
CA GLN A 41 11.64 -13.84 2.31
C GLN A 41 10.43 -12.92 2.09
N PRO A 42 10.65 -11.61 1.93
CA PRO A 42 9.55 -10.67 1.75
C PRO A 42 8.84 -10.87 0.39
N ASN A 43 7.53 -10.67 0.36
CA ASN A 43 6.74 -10.74 -0.86
C ASN A 43 7.00 -9.51 -1.74
N ASN A 44 7.97 -9.64 -2.65
CA ASN A 44 8.38 -8.58 -3.56
C ASN A 44 7.44 -8.45 -4.77
N SER A 45 6.73 -9.52 -5.15
CA SER A 45 5.89 -9.56 -6.35
C SER A 45 4.58 -8.79 -6.15
N GLN A 46 3.85 -9.12 -5.08
CA GLN A 46 2.51 -8.57 -4.86
C GLN A 46 2.49 -7.53 -3.75
N ALA A 47 3.18 -7.73 -2.62
CA ALA A 47 3.07 -6.80 -1.49
C ALA A 47 4.19 -5.73 -1.43
N GLY A 48 5.09 -5.70 -2.42
CA GLY A 48 6.13 -4.68 -2.52
C GLY A 48 7.17 -4.76 -1.39
N GLY A 49 7.47 -5.97 -0.93
CA GLY A 49 8.43 -6.26 0.12
C GLY A 49 7.81 -6.48 1.50
N ALA A 50 6.50 -6.74 1.60
CA ALA A 50 5.87 -7.04 2.89
C ALA A 50 6.38 -8.36 3.47
N ARG A 51 6.53 -8.40 4.79
CA ARG A 51 6.86 -9.61 5.55
C ARG A 51 5.64 -10.26 6.19
N LEU A 52 4.55 -9.51 6.32
CA LEU A 52 3.24 -9.98 6.76
C LEU A 52 2.22 -9.48 5.75
N TRP A 53 1.40 -10.38 5.21
CA TRP A 53 0.31 -10.02 4.31
C TRP A 53 -0.85 -10.99 4.44
N ILE A 54 -1.99 -10.62 3.86
CA ILE A 54 -3.17 -11.46 3.76
C ILE A 54 -3.37 -11.78 2.28
N GLU A 55 -3.49 -13.06 1.96
CA GLU A 55 -3.83 -13.55 0.63
C GLU A 55 -5.31 -13.90 0.58
N VAL A 56 -5.93 -13.56 -0.53
CA VAL A 56 -7.36 -13.70 -0.78
C VAL A 56 -7.51 -14.13 -2.23
N GLU A 57 -8.33 -15.15 -2.48
CA GLU A 57 -8.66 -15.59 -3.84
C GLU A 57 -9.36 -14.45 -4.62
N PRO A 58 -9.11 -14.34 -5.94
CA PRO A 58 -9.55 -13.18 -6.72
C PRO A 58 -11.07 -13.06 -6.87
N GLU A 59 -11.82 -14.13 -6.63
CA GLU A 59 -13.29 -14.13 -6.68
C GLU A 59 -13.92 -13.59 -5.39
N ASN A 60 -13.17 -13.55 -4.29
CA ASN A 60 -13.69 -13.10 -3.00
C ASN A 60 -13.86 -11.57 -2.97
N ILE A 61 -14.97 -11.14 -2.39
CA ILE A 61 -15.29 -9.71 -2.30
C ILE A 61 -14.52 -9.09 -1.14
N VAL A 62 -13.82 -7.99 -1.42
CA VAL A 62 -13.07 -7.22 -0.43
C VAL A 62 -13.66 -5.83 -0.28
N GLU A 63 -14.28 -5.57 0.87
CA GLU A 63 -14.88 -4.28 1.21
C GLU A 63 -13.88 -3.44 2.00
N ARG A 64 -13.57 -2.26 1.46
CA ARG A 64 -12.71 -1.27 2.14
C ARG A 64 -13.60 -0.40 3.02
N VAL A 65 -13.25 -0.32 4.30
CA VAL A 65 -13.98 0.47 5.28
C VAL A 65 -13.11 1.65 5.70
N TYR A 66 -13.74 2.81 5.75
CA TYR A 66 -13.16 4.06 6.22
C TYR A 66 -13.98 4.52 7.41
N PHE A 67 -13.31 4.90 8.50
CA PHE A 67 -13.95 5.48 9.67
C PHE A 67 -13.83 7.01 9.53
N SER A 68 -14.98 7.71 9.56
CA SER A 68 -15.08 9.19 9.46
C SER A 68 -14.86 9.82 10.84
N ASP A 69 -14.24 10.98 11.05
CA ASP A 69 -14.10 12.23 10.27
C ASP A 69 -12.63 12.59 9.89
N GLY A 70 -11.75 11.60 9.81
CA GLY A 70 -10.30 11.79 9.66
C GLY A 70 -9.79 11.98 8.23
N ASP A 71 -8.48 12.20 8.11
CA ASP A 71 -7.80 12.42 6.83
C ASP A 71 -7.97 11.24 5.84
N TYR A 72 -8.71 11.48 4.76
CA TYR A 72 -8.87 10.52 3.67
C TYR A 72 -7.70 10.61 2.69
N GLY A 73 -6.91 9.54 2.59
CA GLY A 73 -5.84 9.44 1.61
C GLY A 73 -4.70 8.54 2.07
N PRO A 74 -3.77 8.17 1.18
CA PRO A 74 -2.57 7.47 1.60
C PRO A 74 -1.79 8.33 2.61
N PRO A 75 -1.16 7.72 3.64
CA PRO A 75 -0.36 8.45 4.61
C PRO A 75 0.65 9.41 3.94
N PRO A 76 0.93 10.59 4.52
CA PRO A 76 1.83 11.59 3.93
C PRO A 76 3.19 11.03 3.52
N GLU A 77 3.72 10.07 4.27
CA GLU A 77 4.99 9.38 3.99
C GLU A 77 4.93 8.64 2.63
N VAL A 78 3.78 8.01 2.34
CA VAL A 78 3.53 7.32 1.07
C VAL A 78 3.48 8.34 -0.08
N VAL A 79 2.85 9.49 0.12
CA VAL A 79 2.78 10.56 -0.89
C VAL A 79 4.19 11.11 -1.18
N GLN A 80 4.97 11.37 -0.13
CA GLN A 80 6.36 11.84 -0.27
C GLN A 80 7.25 10.81 -0.98
N GLN A 81 7.11 9.53 -0.64
CA GLN A 81 7.86 8.45 -1.29
C GLN A 81 7.50 8.35 -2.79
N ARG A 82 6.21 8.43 -3.14
CA ARG A 82 5.74 8.47 -4.53
C ARG A 82 6.35 9.65 -5.30
N ALA A 83 6.37 10.84 -4.69
CA ALA A 83 6.97 12.03 -5.29
C ALA A 83 8.48 11.89 -5.53
N LYS A 84 9.22 11.35 -4.55
CA LYS A 84 10.65 11.03 -4.67
C LYS A 84 10.91 10.05 -5.82
N ASN A 85 10.14 8.98 -5.91
CA ASN A 85 10.25 7.97 -6.97
C ASN A 85 9.97 8.56 -8.36
N LYS A 86 8.97 9.45 -8.49
CA LYS A 86 8.67 10.15 -9.75
C LYS A 86 9.83 11.05 -10.18
N LYS A 87 10.43 11.83 -9.26
CA LYS A 87 11.62 12.65 -9.52
C LYS A 87 12.84 11.80 -9.93
N LYS A 88 13.03 10.63 -9.33
CA LYS A 88 14.12 9.70 -9.69
C LYS A 88 13.93 9.14 -11.11
N LYS A 89 12.70 8.71 -11.46
CA LYS A 89 12.38 8.24 -12.82
C LYS A 89 12.61 9.34 -13.87
N SER A 90 12.18 10.58 -13.62
CA SER A 90 12.38 11.67 -14.58
C SER A 90 13.85 12.03 -14.80
N LYS A 91 14.68 12.03 -13.74
CA LYS A 91 16.13 12.20 -13.85
C LYS A 91 16.79 11.10 -14.66
N ASN A 92 16.42 9.83 -14.43
CA ASN A 92 16.96 8.71 -15.19
C ASN A 92 16.57 8.75 -16.67
N HIS A 93 15.33 9.17 -16.98
CA HIS A 93 14.88 9.35 -18.35
C HIS A 93 15.67 10.45 -19.07
N LYS A 94 15.85 11.63 -18.44
CA LYS A 94 16.69 12.72 -18.97
C LYS A 94 18.16 12.34 -19.13
N LYS A 95 18.70 11.47 -18.28
CA LYS A 95 20.08 10.99 -18.41
C LYS A 95 20.23 10.03 -19.60
N LYS A 96 19.26 9.12 -19.80
CA LYS A 96 19.25 8.21 -20.96
C LYS A 96 19.05 8.95 -22.30
N SER A 97 18.30 10.04 -22.33
CA SER A 97 18.08 10.83 -23.55
C SER A 97 19.26 11.75 -23.93
N LYS A 98 20.22 11.97 -23.01
CA LYS A 98 21.46 12.73 -23.27
C LYS A 98 22.65 11.86 -23.70
N ILE A 99 22.50 10.53 -23.65
CA ILE A 99 23.54 9.54 -23.97
C ILE A 99 23.33 8.94 -25.39
N LYS A 100 22.29 9.38 -26.11
CA LYS A 100 22.12 9.16 -27.54
C LYS A 100 22.41 10.46 -28.28
#